data_AF-A0A401M010-F1
#
_entry.id   AF-A0A401M010-F1
#
_cell.length_a   1.000
_cell.length_b   1.000
_cell.length_c   1.000
_cell.angle_alpha   90.00
_cell.angle_beta   90.00
_cell.angle_gamma   90.00
#
_symmetry.space_group_name_H-M   'P 1'
#
loop_
_entity.id
_entity.type
_entity.pdbx_description
1 polymer ?
#
loop_
_entity_poly.entity_id
_entity_poly.type
_entity_poly.pdbx_seq_one_letter_code
_entity_poly.pdbx_strand_id
1 'polypeptide(L)'
;MGFYQPCPGKPIYSIGRPAFDKVEIRLPERKTFTIIAKNNTKTNKYIKNVTLNGQPLTTPFFEHTDIATGGIMEITMSDKPTKWGKNN
;
A
#
# COMPACT_ATOMS: atom_id res chain seq x y z
N MET A 1 -4.89 4.57 6.59
CA MET A 1 -4.19 4.59 5.29
C MET A 1 -3.94 3.19 4.75
N GLY A 2 -3.67 2.18 5.60
CA GLY A 2 -3.44 0.81 5.15
C GLY A 2 -1.98 0.39 5.20
N PHE A 3 -1.12 1.15 5.89
CA PHE A 3 0.26 0.78 6.17
C PHE A 3 0.70 1.32 7.54
N TYR A 4 1.78 0.77 8.09
CA TYR A 4 2.34 1.12 9.40
C TYR A 4 3.86 0.92 9.41
N GLN A 5 4.60 1.69 10.22
CA GLN A 5 6.05 1.54 10.37
C GLN A 5 6.39 0.53 11.46
N PRO A 6 6.91 -0.68 11.13
CA PRO A 6 7.20 -1.72 12.12
C PRO A 6 8.31 -1.36 13.11
N CYS A 7 9.35 -0.67 12.64
CA CYS A 7 10.48 -0.28 13.46
C CYS A 7 10.79 1.20 13.25
N PRO A 8 10.43 2.08 14.21
CA PRO A 8 10.87 3.47 14.20
C PRO A 8 12.40 3.55 14.03
N GLY A 9 12.87 4.44 13.12
CA GLY A 9 14.28 4.56 12.76
C GLY A 9 14.71 3.73 11.54
N LYS A 10 13.91 2.76 11.08
CA LYS A 10 14.05 2.15 9.75
C LYS A 10 13.04 2.77 8.77
N PRO A 11 13.47 3.22 7.58
CA PRO A 11 12.59 3.89 6.62
C PRO A 11 11.76 2.88 5.80
N ILE A 12 11.12 1.92 6.48
CA ILE A 12 10.32 0.85 5.85
C ILE A 12 8.93 0.85 6.47
N TYR A 13 7.92 0.63 5.63
CA TYR A 13 6.52 0.51 6.02
C TYR A 13 6.00 -0.87 5.65
N SER A 14 5.19 -1.46 6.53
CA SER A 14 4.44 -2.69 6.27
C SER A 14 3.02 -2.36 5.80
N ILE A 15 2.54 -3.07 4.79
CA ILE A 15 1.20 -2.91 4.22
C ILE A 15 0.22 -3.79 4.99
N GLY A 16 -0.87 -3.19 5.42
CA GLY A 16 -2.01 -3.84 6.06
C GLY A 16 -3.31 -3.63 5.28
N ARG A 17 -4.45 -3.83 5.95
CA ARG A 17 -5.76 -3.62 5.32
C ARG A 17 -6.07 -2.11 5.21
N PRO A 18 -6.32 -1.57 4.00
CA PRO A 18 -6.76 -0.19 3.85
C PRO A 18 -8.16 0.01 4.47
N ALA A 19 -8.35 1.17 5.08
CA ALA A 19 -9.63 1.57 5.68
C ALA A 19 -10.49 2.43 4.75
N PHE A 20 -9.88 3.02 3.72
CA PHE A 20 -10.50 3.96 2.80
C PHE A 20 -10.18 3.55 1.37
N ASP A 21 -11.08 3.87 0.44
CA ASP A 21 -10.94 3.54 -0.98
C ASP A 21 -9.88 4.41 -1.66
N LYS A 22 -9.69 5.64 -1.17
CA LYS A 22 -8.66 6.56 -1.64
C LYS A 22 -8.09 7.37 -0.49
N VAL A 23 -6.77 7.52 -0.48
CA VAL A 23 -6.04 8.44 0.40
C VAL A 23 -5.05 9.22 -0.45
N GLU A 24 -4.98 10.53 -0.25
CA GLU A 24 -3.97 11.40 -0.86
C GLU A 24 -3.12 12.01 0.25
N ILE A 25 -1.81 11.79 0.16
CA ILE A 25 -0.81 12.38 1.04
C ILE A 25 -0.15 13.51 0.26
N ARG A 26 -0.39 14.74 0.69
CA ARG A 26 0.26 15.93 0.13
C ARG A 26 1.67 16.05 0.68
N LEU A 27 2.64 16.18 -0.20
CA LEU A 27 4.06 16.23 0.11
C LEU A 27 4.63 17.60 -0.24
N PRO A 28 5.86 17.91 0.22
CA PRO A 28 6.60 19.07 -0.27
C PRO A 28 6.72 19.08 -1.80
N GLU A 29 7.10 20.24 -2.35
CA GLU A 29 7.32 20.40 -3.80
C GLU A 29 6.08 20.08 -4.66
N ARG A 30 4.88 20.20 -4.10
CA ARG A 30 3.59 19.90 -4.76
C ARG A 30 3.45 18.43 -5.21
N LYS A 31 4.28 17.54 -4.69
CA LYS A 31 4.15 16.10 -4.93
C LYS A 31 2.96 15.55 -4.15
N THR A 32 2.39 14.45 -4.64
CA THR A 32 1.32 13.73 -3.96
C THR A 32 1.58 12.24 -4.06
N PHE A 33 1.44 11.53 -2.94
CA PHE A 33 1.38 10.08 -2.92
C PHE A 33 -0.06 9.64 -2.72
N THR A 34 -0.57 8.82 -3.64
CA THR A 34 -1.97 8.38 -3.65
C THR A 34 -2.05 6.89 -3.38
N ILE A 35 -2.90 6.49 -2.44
CA ILE A 35 -3.23 5.09 -2.20
C ILE A 35 -4.66 4.86 -2.67
N ILE A 36 -4.85 3.87 -3.54
CA ILE A 36 -6.15 3.49 -4.09
C ILE A 36 -6.42 2.04 -3.72
N ALA A 37 -7.49 1.79 -2.97
CA ALA A 37 -7.94 0.45 -2.62
C ALA A 37 -9.13 0.04 -3.51
N LYS A 38 -8.91 -0.93 -4.40
CA LYS A 38 -9.94 -1.49 -5.27
C LYS A 38 -10.65 -2.64 -4.56
N ASN A 39 -11.96 -2.72 -4.72
CA ASN A 39 -12.82 -3.74 -4.10
C ASN A 39 -12.77 -3.75 -2.57
N ASN A 40 -12.58 -2.59 -1.92
CA ASN A 40 -12.44 -2.47 -0.47
C ASN A 40 -13.81 -2.53 0.26
N THR A 41 -14.35 -3.73 0.40
CA THR A 41 -15.64 -3.97 1.05
C THR A 41 -15.48 -4.64 2.42
N LYS A 42 -16.60 -4.82 3.15
CA LYS A 42 -16.61 -5.59 4.41
C LYS A 42 -16.27 -7.06 4.21
N THR A 43 -16.57 -7.63 3.04
CA THR A 43 -16.26 -9.03 2.70
C THR A 43 -14.83 -9.20 2.21
N ASN A 44 -14.30 -8.21 1.50
CA ASN A 44 -12.98 -8.28 0.87
C ASN A 44 -11.89 -7.84 1.85
N LYS A 45 -11.45 -8.78 2.68
CA LYS A 45 -10.52 -8.52 3.79
C LYS A 45 -9.06 -8.76 3.45
N TYR A 46 -8.77 -9.44 2.34
CA TYR A 46 -7.41 -9.87 1.98
C TYR A 46 -6.87 -9.07 0.81
N ILE A 47 -5.55 -8.86 0.78
CA ILE A 47 -4.88 -8.26 -0.37
C ILE A 47 -4.69 -9.34 -1.43
N LYS A 48 -5.06 -9.04 -2.67
CA LYS A 48 -4.84 -9.87 -3.85
C LYS A 48 -3.53 -9.55 -4.55
N ASN A 49 -3.25 -8.26 -4.72
CA ASN A 49 -2.03 -7.72 -5.28
C ASN A 49 -1.87 -6.25 -4.88
N VAL A 50 -0.64 -5.77 -4.98
CA VAL A 50 -0.29 -4.37 -4.85
C VAL A 50 0.60 -3.99 -6.03
N THR A 51 0.35 -2.81 -6.60
CA THR A 51 1.30 -2.16 -7.50
C THR A 51 1.75 -0.85 -6.89
N LEU A 52 3.02 -0.53 -7.10
CA LEU A 52 3.62 0.73 -6.73
C LEU A 52 4.17 1.37 -8.00
N ASN A 53 3.62 2.53 -8.37
CA ASN A 53 3.97 3.24 -9.61
C ASN A 53 3.86 2.34 -10.85
N GLY A 54 2.85 1.47 -10.88
CA GLY A 54 2.60 0.50 -11.97
C GLY A 54 3.44 -0.78 -11.89
N GLN A 55 4.44 -0.85 -11.01
CA GLN A 55 5.27 -2.05 -10.84
C GLN A 55 4.66 -3.00 -9.79
N PRO A 56 4.60 -4.31 -10.03
CA PRO A 56 4.12 -5.27 -9.04
C PRO A 56 5.00 -5.26 -7.78
N LEU A 57 4.38 -5.05 -6.62
CA LEU A 57 5.04 -5.18 -5.33
C LEU A 57 4.71 -6.58 -4.77
N THR A 58 5.72 -7.43 -4.60
CA THR A 58 5.54 -8.83 -4.17
C THR A 58 5.76 -9.05 -2.68
N THR A 59 6.43 -8.11 -2.02
CA THR A 59 6.67 -8.08 -0.58
C THR A 59 5.60 -7.24 0.12
N PRO A 60 5.32 -7.48 1.41
CA PRO A 60 4.37 -6.67 2.17
C PRO A 60 5.02 -5.38 2.71
N PHE A 61 6.11 -4.91 2.09
CA PHE A 61 6.91 -3.78 2.55
C PHE A 61 7.27 -2.82 1.41
N PHE A 62 7.38 -1.54 1.73
CA PHE A 62 7.87 -0.49 0.83
C PHE A 62 8.63 0.57 1.64
N GLU A 63 9.41 1.40 0.96
CA GLU A 63 10.32 2.35 1.60
C GLU A 63 9.69 3.73 1.80
N HIS A 64 10.30 4.53 2.67
CA HIS A 64 9.91 5.93 2.83
C HIS A 64 10.16 6.77 1.58
N THR A 65 11.21 6.44 0.83
CA THR A 65 11.55 7.06 -0.46
C THR A 65 10.42 6.92 -1.48
N ASP A 66 9.70 5.79 -1.48
CA ASP A 66 8.53 5.55 -2.34
C ASP A 66 7.37 6.52 -2.03
N ILE A 67 7.22 6.92 -0.76
CA ILE A 67 6.26 7.96 -0.38
C ILE A 67 6.82 9.33 -0.76
N ALA A 68 8.05 9.64 -0.36
CA ALA A 68 8.64 10.98 -0.49
C ALA A 68 8.80 11.44 -1.96
N THR A 69 8.96 10.50 -2.89
CA THR A 69 8.99 10.76 -4.33
C THR A 69 7.59 10.99 -4.93
N GLY A 70 6.53 10.68 -4.20
CA GLY A 70 5.15 10.73 -4.66
C GLY A 70 4.77 9.51 -5.52
N GLY A 71 3.63 9.59 -6.18
CA GLY A 71 3.16 8.54 -7.08
C GLY A 71 1.90 7.83 -6.59
N ILE A 72 1.69 6.59 -7.03
CA ILE A 72 0.44 5.85 -6.82
C ILE A 72 0.73 4.43 -6.36
N MET A 73 0.15 4.05 -5.23
CA MET A 73 0.01 2.68 -4.78
C MET A 73 -1.42 2.21 -5.01
N GLU A 74 -1.60 1.15 -5.79
CA GLU A 74 -2.90 0.50 -5.96
C GLU A 74 -2.94 -0.84 -5.24
N ILE A 75 -3.95 -1.04 -4.40
CA ILE A 75 -4.17 -2.25 -3.63
C ILE A 75 -5.47 -2.90 -4.12
N THR A 76 -5.39 -4.10 -4.66
CA THR A 76 -6.59 -4.86 -5.04
C THR A 76 -6.97 -5.80 -3.91
N MET A 77 -8.19 -5.67 -3.39
CA MET A 77 -8.71 -6.52 -2.31
C MET A 77 -9.44 -7.78 -2.84
N SER A 78 -9.56 -8.80 -1.99
CA SER A 78 -10.15 -10.12 -2.24
C SER A 78 -10.92 -10.61 -0.99
N ASP A 79 -11.98 -11.38 -1.21
CA ASP A 79 -12.78 -12.06 -0.19
C ASP A 79 -12.08 -13.32 0.37
N LYS A 80 -11.11 -13.86 -0.37
CA LYS A 80 -10.34 -15.05 0.02
C LYS A 80 -8.87 -14.73 0.25
N PRO A 81 -8.18 -15.44 1.17
CA PRO A 81 -6.74 -15.34 1.35
C PRO A 81 -5.99 -15.60 0.04
N THR A 82 -4.91 -14.86 -0.19
CA THR A 82 -4.08 -15.01 -1.40
C THR A 82 -2.65 -15.39 -1.04
N LYS A 83 -1.79 -15.53 -2.07
CA LYS A 83 -0.35 -15.79 -1.91
C LYS A 83 0.49 -14.51 -1.90
N TRP A 84 -0.12 -13.34 -2.05
CA TRP A 84 0.59 -12.07 -2.05
C TRP A 84 1.30 -11.85 -0.70
N GLY A 85 2.56 -11.39 -0.74
CA GLY A 85 3.37 -11.17 0.46
C GLY A 85 3.88 -12.43 1.17
N LYS A 86 3.76 -13.63 0.59
CA LYS A 86 4.27 -14.89 1.17
C LYS A 86 5.73 -15.19 0.83
N ASN A 87 6.32 -14.49 -0.13
CA ASN A 87 7.72 -14.67 -0.49
C ASN A 87 8.55 -13.72 0.38
N ASN A 88 9.01 -14.21 1.53
CA ASN A 88 10.00 -13.57 2.39
C ASN A 88 11.33 -14.30 2.27
#